data_AF-A0A1I1CX71-F1
#
_entry.id   AF-A0A1I1CX71-F1
#
_cell.length_a   1.000
_cell.length_b   1.000
_cell.length_c   1.000
_cell.angle_alpha   90.00
_cell.angle_beta   90.00
_cell.angle_gamma   90.00
#
_symmetry.space_group_name_H-M   'P 1'
#
loop_
_entity.id
_entity.type
_entity.pdbx_description
1 polymer ?
#
loop_
_entity_poly.entity_id
_entity_poly.type
_entity_poly.pdbx_seq_one_letter_code
_entity_poly.pdbx_strand_id
1 'polypeptide(L)'
;MNKLNLLFLILLLPFIILIRLFKPNKDRRGRMMTDIIESKYPKCRIIKIDMQYDERSSSVSTADKDKNVKGAVVIIDNNGERRILHLSFTDDTWHITKDATESGKDLT
;
A
#
# COMPACT_ATOMS: atom_id res chain seq x y z
N MET A 1 -0.16 34.56 -27.79
CA MET A 1 -0.20 33.13 -27.40
C MET A 1 -0.14 32.29 -28.67
N ASN A 2 0.96 31.57 -28.88
CA ASN A 2 1.22 30.86 -30.13
C ASN A 2 0.22 29.71 -30.33
N LYS A 3 -0.38 29.61 -31.52
CA LYS A 3 -1.30 28.53 -31.91
C LYS A 3 -0.71 27.12 -31.68
N LEU A 4 0.62 27.00 -31.71
CA LEU A 4 1.36 25.78 -31.35
C LEU A 4 1.16 25.35 -29.88
N ASN A 5 1.11 26.29 -28.94
CA ASN A 5 0.94 25.95 -27.52
C ASN A 5 -0.46 25.41 -27.21
N LEU A 6 -1.48 25.86 -27.96
CA LEU A 6 -2.85 25.37 -27.80
C LEU A 6 -3.02 23.95 -28.34
N LEU A 7 -2.41 23.67 -29.50
CA LEU A 7 -2.40 22.33 -30.10
C LEU A 7 -1.68 21.32 -29.19
N PHE A 8 -0.58 21.72 -28.57
CA PHE A 8 0.16 20.86 -27.65
C PHE A 8 -0.64 20.55 -26.37
N LEU A 9 -1.41 21.52 -25.87
CA LEU A 9 -2.25 21.35 -24.68
C LEU A 9 -3.41 20.37 -24.93
N ILE A 10 -4.06 20.46 -26.10
CA ILE A 10 -5.16 19.58 -26.51
C ILE A 10 -4.64 18.15 -26.75
N LEU A 11 -3.42 17.99 -27.28
CA LEU A 11 -2.81 16.68 -27.52
C LEU A 11 -2.40 15.98 -26.21
N LEU A 12 -1.98 16.72 -25.19
CA LEU A 12 -1.56 16.16 -23.90
C LEU A 12 -2.73 15.74 -23.00
N LEU A 13 -3.87 16.44 -23.09
CA LEU A 13 -5.08 16.17 -22.31
C LEU A 13 -5.56 14.70 -22.36
N PRO A 14 -5.74 14.06 -23.53
CA PRO A 14 -6.16 12.66 -23.59
C PRO A 14 -5.09 11.71 -23.04
N PHE A 15 -3.80 12.01 -23.21
CA PHE A 15 -2.71 11.22 -22.64
C PHE A 15 -2.72 11.24 -21.10
N ILE A 16 -2.96 12.40 -20.49
CA ILE A 16 -3.10 12.53 -19.03
C ILE A 16 -4.30 11.71 -18.52
N ILE A 17 -5.42 11.74 -19.25
CA ILE A 17 -6.63 10.98 -18.90
C ILE A 17 -6.38 9.47 -19.04
N LEU A 18 -5.71 9.04 -20.12
CA LEU A 18 -5.35 7.64 -20.34
C LEU A 18 -4.48 7.10 -19.20
N ILE A 19 -3.44 7.86 -18.78
CA ILE A 19 -2.57 7.48 -17.65
C ILE A 19 -3.37 7.30 -16.35
N ARG A 20 -4.40 8.12 -16.13
CA ARG A 20 -5.27 7.99 -14.95
C ARG A 20 -6.21 6.78 -15.04
N LEU A 21 -6.70 6.43 -16.23
CA LEU A 21 -7.54 5.24 -16.45
C LEU A 21 -6.74 3.92 -16.35
N PHE A 22 -5.46 3.95 -16.74
CA PHE A 22 -4.56 2.81 -16.63
C PHE A 22 -3.81 2.72 -15.30
N LYS A 23 -4.07 3.61 -14.33
CA LYS A 23 -3.57 3.44 -12.98
C LYS A 23 -4.27 2.18 -12.42
N PRO A 24 -3.53 1.08 -12.20
CA PRO A 24 -4.16 -0.19 -11.87
C PRO A 24 -5.01 -0.03 -10.61
N ASN A 25 -6.13 -0.74 -10.58
CA ASN A 25 -7.07 -0.87 -9.46
C ASN A 25 -6.40 -1.62 -8.28
N LYS A 26 -5.20 -1.18 -7.88
CA LYS A 26 -4.25 -1.88 -7.03
C LYS A 26 -4.50 -1.64 -5.54
N ASP A 27 -5.32 -0.64 -5.21
CA ASP A 27 -5.27 -0.10 -3.85
C ASP A 27 -6.56 -0.28 -3.05
N ARG A 28 -7.51 -1.16 -3.43
CA ARG A 28 -8.67 -1.41 -2.55
C ARG A 28 -8.21 -2.07 -1.24
N ARG A 29 -7.38 -3.12 -1.34
CA ARG A 29 -6.81 -3.81 -0.16
C ARG A 29 -5.82 -2.93 0.59
N GLY A 30 -4.97 -2.19 -0.12
CA GLY A 30 -4.03 -1.24 0.47
C GLY A 30 -4.73 -0.13 1.24
N ARG A 31 -5.78 0.49 0.67
CA ARG A 31 -6.60 1.50 1.35
C ARG A 31 -7.26 0.94 2.59
N MET A 32 -7.89 -0.24 2.49
CA MET A 32 -8.54 -0.87 3.65
C MET A 32 -7.55 -1.17 4.78
N MET A 33 -6.31 -1.55 4.46
CA MET A 33 -5.25 -1.73 5.45
C MET A 33 -4.92 -0.42 6.16
N THR A 34 -4.71 0.65 5.39
CA THR A 34 -4.43 1.98 5.93
C THR A 34 -5.59 2.47 6.81
N ASP A 35 -6.84 2.29 6.38
CA ASP A 35 -8.03 2.68 7.15
C ASP A 35 -8.08 1.96 8.52
N ILE A 36 -7.73 0.68 8.56
CA ILE A 36 -7.70 -0.11 9.80
C ILE A 36 -6.57 0.36 10.73
N ILE A 37 -5.41 0.70 10.16
CA ILE A 37 -4.29 1.24 10.94
C ILE A 37 -4.61 2.63 11.46
N GLU A 38 -5.19 3.51 10.64
CA GLU A 38 -5.60 4.87 11.02
C GLU A 38 -6.75 4.85 12.04
N SER A 39 -7.66 3.89 11.95
CA SER A 39 -8.73 3.71 12.94
C SER A 39 -8.16 3.42 14.35
N LYS A 40 -7.10 2.62 14.44
CA LYS A 40 -6.41 2.34 15.71
C LYS A 40 -5.44 3.45 16.12
N TYR A 41 -4.79 4.07 15.14
CA TYR A 41 -3.73 5.06 15.32
C TYR A 41 -4.00 6.32 14.45
N PRO A 42 -4.91 7.20 14.86
CA PRO A 42 -5.43 8.29 14.01
C PRO A 42 -4.43 9.39 13.65
N LYS A 43 -3.24 9.39 14.26
CA LYS A 43 -2.16 10.35 14.00
C LYS A 43 -0.84 9.68 13.64
N CYS A 44 -0.85 8.39 13.32
CA CYS A 44 0.40 7.70 12.98
C CYS A 44 0.87 8.06 11.58
N ARG A 45 2.19 7.97 11.38
CA ARG A 45 2.83 8.03 10.07
C ARG A 45 3.31 6.63 9.70
N ILE A 46 2.84 6.12 8.58
CA ILE A 46 3.35 4.84 8.04
C ILE A 46 4.77 5.05 7.51
N ILE A 47 5.74 4.31 8.04
CA ILE A 47 7.15 4.35 7.64
C ILE A 47 7.42 3.33 6.53
N LYS A 48 6.98 2.08 6.72
CA LYS A 48 7.26 0.97 5.81
C LYS A 48 6.08 0.01 5.80
N ILE A 49 5.78 -0.52 4.62
CA ILE A 49 4.82 -1.60 4.42
C ILE A 49 5.56 -2.72 3.71
N ASP A 50 5.52 -3.92 4.28
CA ASP A 50 6.06 -5.14 3.68
C ASP A 50 4.92 -6.16 3.52
N MET A 51 4.49 -6.39 2.28
CA MET A 51 3.39 -7.30 1.98
C MET A 51 3.91 -8.73 1.93
N GLN A 52 3.28 -9.63 2.68
CA GLN A 52 3.59 -11.05 2.69
C GLN A 52 2.63 -11.79 1.74
N TYR A 53 3.22 -12.52 0.80
CA TYR A 53 2.52 -13.27 -0.23
C TYR A 53 2.67 -14.78 0.02
N ASP A 54 1.68 -15.57 -0.41
CA ASP A 54 1.81 -17.02 -0.39
C ASP A 54 2.92 -17.49 -1.35
N GLU A 55 3.87 -18.29 -0.86
CA GLU A 55 4.98 -18.85 -1.65
C GLU A 55 4.56 -19.91 -2.68
N ARG A 56 3.26 -20.17 -2.83
CA ARG A 56 2.77 -21.11 -3.86
C ARG A 56 2.85 -20.46 -5.23
N SER A 57 3.94 -20.81 -5.91
CA SER A 57 4.22 -20.72 -7.34
C SER A 57 5.11 -19.55 -7.77
N SER A 58 6.37 -19.91 -8.01
CA SER A 58 7.40 -19.14 -8.70
C SER A 58 7.07 -18.83 -10.17
N SER A 59 5.92 -19.28 -10.71
CA SER A 59 5.55 -19.11 -12.12
C SER A 59 4.37 -18.17 -12.39
N VAL A 60 3.80 -17.50 -11.37
CA VAL A 60 2.61 -16.65 -11.59
C VAL A 60 2.99 -15.19 -11.84
N SER A 61 2.37 -14.61 -12.87
CA SER A 61 2.60 -13.22 -13.30
C SER A 61 2.43 -12.23 -12.15
N THR A 62 3.09 -11.07 -12.23
CA THR A 62 3.01 -9.99 -11.23
C THR A 62 1.56 -9.55 -10.93
N ALA A 63 0.62 -9.79 -11.84
CA ALA A 63 -0.81 -9.49 -11.68
C ALA A 63 -1.58 -10.50 -10.81
N ASP A 64 -1.08 -11.72 -10.64
CA ASP A 64 -1.70 -12.72 -9.78
C ASP A 64 -1.12 -12.73 -8.35
N LYS A 65 0.06 -12.12 -8.14
CA LYS A 65 0.63 -11.93 -6.80
C LYS A 65 -0.24 -11.01 -5.93
N ASP A 66 -0.86 -9.98 -6.52
CA ASP A 66 -1.76 -9.07 -5.81
C ASP A 66 -3.02 -9.78 -5.25
N LYS A 67 -3.37 -10.95 -5.79
CA LYS A 67 -4.51 -11.76 -5.31
C LYS A 67 -4.15 -12.60 -4.08
N ASN A 68 -2.88 -12.97 -3.91
CA ASN A 68 -2.39 -13.93 -2.93
C ASN A 68 -1.62 -13.27 -1.76
N VAL A 69 -2.08 -12.11 -1.30
CA VAL A 69 -1.56 -11.46 -0.09
C VAL A 69 -2.16 -12.18 1.12
N LYS A 70 -1.30 -12.75 1.97
CA LYS A 70 -1.70 -13.40 3.24
C LYS A 70 -1.57 -12.48 4.45
N GLY A 71 -0.64 -11.55 4.39
CA GLY A 71 -0.35 -10.66 5.50
C GLY A 71 0.45 -9.44 5.09
N ALA A 72 0.71 -8.58 6.04
CA ALA A 72 1.56 -7.41 5.89
C ALA A 72 2.26 -7.12 7.21
N VAL A 73 3.49 -6.65 7.13
CA VAL A 73 4.19 -6.05 8.27
C VAL A 73 4.27 -4.56 8.00
N VAL A 74 3.67 -3.76 8.88
CA VAL A 74 3.62 -2.31 8.74
C VAL A 74 4.33 -1.67 9.91
N ILE A 75 5.33 -0.85 9.61
CA ILE A 75 6.05 -0.06 10.59
C ILE A 75 5.42 1.33 10.60
N ILE A 76 4.96 1.77 11.77
CA ILE A 76 4.36 3.08 11.98
C ILE A 76 5.14 3.87 13.04
N ASP A 77 5.07 5.19 12.93
CA ASP A 77 5.51 6.15 13.94
C ASP A 77 4.26 6.80 14.53
N ASN A 78 4.00 6.56 15.82
CA ASN A 78 2.88 7.11 16.53
C ASN A 78 3.38 7.98 17.69
N ASN A 79 3.27 9.30 17.56
CA ASN A 79 3.72 10.27 18.56
C ASN A 79 5.19 10.08 19.01
N GLY A 80 6.09 9.70 18.10
CA GLY A 80 7.52 9.49 18.39
C GLY A 80 7.87 8.08 18.85
N GLU A 81 6.88 7.20 19.02
CA GLU A 81 7.10 5.77 19.27
C GLU A 81 6.98 4.98 17.95
N ARG A 82 8.03 4.25 17.59
CA ARG A 82 7.96 3.31 16.46
C ARG A 82 7.31 2.01 16.88
N ARG A 83 6.36 1.55 16.06
CA ARG A 83 5.62 0.30 16.29
C ARG A 83 5.63 -0.55 15.03
N ILE A 84 5.70 -1.85 15.22
CA ILE A 84 5.63 -2.88 14.18
C ILE A 84 4.29 -3.58 14.33
N LEU A 85 3.45 -3.44 13.31
CA LEU A 85 2.15 -4.07 13.19
C LEU A 85 2.27 -5.26 12.25
N HIS A 86 1.89 -6.45 12.70
CA HIS A 86 1.67 -7.59 11.83
C HIS A 86 0.17 -7.66 11.54
N LEU A 87 -0.18 -7.68 10.27
CA LEU A 87 -1.54 -7.80 9.79
C LEU A 87 -1.70 -9.10 9.01
N SER A 88 -2.83 -9.77 9.18
CA SER A 88 -3.26 -10.87 8.33
C SER A 88 -4.44 -10.44 7.48
N PHE A 89 -4.50 -10.92 6.25
CA PHE A 89 -5.65 -10.72 5.37
C PHE A 89 -6.50 -11.98 5.37
N THR A 90 -7.65 -11.94 6.06
CA THR A 90 -8.59 -13.06 6.20
C THR A 90 -10.02 -12.54 6.03
N ASP A 91 -10.87 -13.32 5.36
CA ASP A 91 -12.27 -12.95 5.11
C ASP A 91 -12.42 -11.58 4.42
N ASP A 92 -11.58 -11.33 3.40
CA ASP A 92 -11.51 -10.07 2.63
C ASP A 92 -11.24 -8.81 3.47
N THR A 93 -10.73 -8.98 4.71
CA THR A 93 -10.49 -7.90 5.68
C THR A 93 -9.09 -8.03 6.29
N TRP A 94 -8.48 -6.89 6.64
CA TRP A 94 -7.22 -6.88 7.38
C TRP A 94 -7.47 -6.98 8.89
N HIS A 95 -6.63 -7.76 9.57
CA HIS A 95 -6.68 -7.90 11.02
C HIS A 95 -5.30 -7.70 11.59
N ILE A 96 -5.14 -6.82 12.58
CA ILE A 96 -3.87 -6.63 13.28
C ILE A 96 -3.70 -7.82 14.23
N THR A 97 -2.79 -8.74 13.91
CA THR A 97 -2.53 -9.95 14.70
C THR A 97 -1.48 -9.71 15.79
N LYS A 98 -0.54 -8.79 15.55
CA LYS A 98 0.49 -8.42 16.53
C LYS A 98 0.80 -6.94 16.44
N ASP A 99 1.01 -6.34 17.60
CA ASP A 99 1.34 -4.93 17.77
C ASP A 99 2.47 -4.82 18.79
N ALA A 100 3.67 -4.51 18.32
CA ALA A 100 4.86 -4.44 19.14
C ALA A 100 5.52 -3.07 18.99
N THR A 101 5.98 -2.49 20.10
CA THR A 101 6.91 -1.36 20.05
C THR A 101 8.24 -1.85 19.47
N GLU A 102 8.83 -1.10 18.54
CA GLU A 102 10.19 -1.34 18.06
C GLU A 102 11.17 -0.97 19.20
N SER A 103 11.26 -1.85 20.19
CA SER A 103 12.36 -1.85 21.15
C SER A 103 13.63 -2.17 20.36
N GLY A 104 14.69 -1.38 20.53
CA GLY A 104 15.99 -1.54 19.84
C GLY A 104 16.76 -2.82 20.19
N LYS A 105 16.07 -3.94 20.43
CA LYS A 105 16.59 -5.29 20.67
C LYS A 105 15.97 -6.25 19.67
N ASP A 106 16.41 -6.18 18.42
CA ASP A 106 16.47 -7.32 17.48
C ASP A 106 17.22 -6.89 16.21
N LEU A 107 18.46 -6.42 16.41
CA LEU A 107 19.50 -6.37 15.40
C LEU A 107 20.73 -7.10 15.97
N THR A 108 20.63 -8.42 16.06
CA THR A 108 21.77 -9.35 16.17
C THR A 108 21.50 -10.56 15.32
#